data_AF-A0AAT9IE30-F1
#
_entry.id   AF-A0AAT9IE30-F1
#
_cell.length_a   1.000
_cell.length_b   1.000
_cell.length_c   1.000
_cell.angle_alpha   90.00
_cell.angle_beta   90.00
_cell.angle_gamma   90.00
#
_symmetry.space_group_name_H-M   'P 1'
#
loop_
_entity.id
_entity.type
_entity.pdbx_description
1 polymer ?
#
loop_
_entity_poly.entity_id
_entity_poly.type
_entity_poly.pdbx_seq_one_letter_code
_entity_poly.pdbx_strand_id
1 'polypeptide(L)'
;MRILIPILLAVFLCTNTYAQSSPATLDSLETRYQQCLSESHTMYGCALDYYKQLDSLLYITLQHLYSHIDPSRLQQLRIEQGTWEEKKYEYFKKIDERVEKMHKRTMQGLDDAMISTDNKATYLKDRVAILLHLEIF
;
A
#
# COMPACT_ATOMS: atom_id res chain seq x y z
N MET A 1 -51.02 -22.50 -30.77
CA MET A 1 -50.48 -21.67 -29.69
C MET A 1 -49.57 -20.61 -30.32
N ARG A 2 -49.91 -19.35 -30.09
CA ARG A 2 -49.08 -18.18 -30.38
C ARG A 2 -47.81 -18.23 -29.52
N ILE A 3 -46.68 -17.81 -30.05
CA ILE A 3 -45.83 -16.73 -29.49
C ILE A 3 -44.92 -16.24 -30.64
N LEU A 4 -45.13 -14.97 -31.00
CA LEU A 4 -44.29 -14.15 -31.87
C LEU A 4 -43.26 -13.42 -30.98
N ILE A 5 -41.99 -13.39 -31.42
CA ILE A 5 -41.04 -12.24 -31.38
C ILE A 5 -40.61 -11.73 -29.97
N PRO A 6 -39.33 -11.37 -29.67
CA PRO A 6 -38.26 -10.97 -30.60
C PRO A 6 -36.87 -11.60 -30.37
N ILE A 7 -36.19 -11.86 -31.49
CA ILE A 7 -34.73 -11.80 -31.62
C ILE A 7 -34.39 -10.32 -31.76
N LEU A 8 -34.08 -9.60 -30.66
CA LEU A 8 -33.61 -8.20 -30.68
C LEU A 8 -33.21 -7.73 -29.26
N LEU A 9 -32.26 -8.40 -28.62
CA LEU A 9 -31.63 -7.87 -27.39
C LEU A 9 -30.28 -8.55 -27.11
N ALA A 10 -29.39 -8.53 -28.11
CA ALA A 10 -27.97 -8.87 -27.94
C ALA A 10 -27.14 -7.65 -28.33
N VAL A 11 -27.39 -6.52 -27.66
CA VAL A 11 -26.57 -5.32 -27.73
C VAL A 11 -26.22 -4.96 -26.29
N PHE A 12 -24.92 -4.83 -26.03
CA PHE A 12 -24.27 -4.36 -24.79
C PHE A 12 -24.41 -5.35 -23.61
N LEU A 13 -23.32 -5.84 -23.01
CA LEU A 13 -22.29 -5.08 -22.34
C LEU A 13 -20.98 -5.89 -22.28
N CYS A 14 -20.04 -5.65 -23.18
CA CYS A 14 -18.62 -5.86 -22.84
C CYS A 14 -18.14 -4.57 -22.18
N THR A 15 -18.65 -4.26 -20.98
CA THR A 15 -17.98 -3.30 -20.13
C THR A 15 -16.70 -3.96 -19.67
N ASN A 16 -15.55 -3.47 -20.14
CA ASN A 16 -14.30 -3.75 -19.48
C ASN A 16 -14.43 -3.22 -18.06
N THR A 17 -14.73 -4.10 -17.11
CA THR A 17 -14.68 -3.79 -15.69
C THR A 17 -13.21 -3.69 -15.29
N TYR A 18 -12.55 -2.59 -15.67
CA TYR A 18 -11.37 -2.09 -14.97
C TYR A 18 -11.83 -1.44 -13.67
N ALA A 19 -12.41 -2.28 -12.82
CA ALA A 19 -12.74 -1.98 -11.44
C ALA A 19 -12.17 -3.11 -10.57
N GLN A 20 -10.96 -3.59 -10.90
CA GLN A 20 -10.15 -4.26 -9.90
C GLN A 20 -9.56 -3.15 -9.05
N SER A 21 -10.27 -2.93 -7.96
CA SER A 21 -10.21 -1.79 -7.08
C SER A 21 -8.82 -1.65 -6.45
N SER A 22 -8.32 -0.42 -6.40
CA SER A 22 -7.08 -0.06 -5.75
C SER A 22 -6.93 -0.61 -4.30
N PRO A 23 -8.01 -0.77 -3.48
CA PRO A 23 -7.96 -1.46 -2.18
C PRO A 23 -7.64 -2.96 -2.27
N ALA A 24 -8.09 -3.67 -3.32
CA ALA A 24 -7.83 -5.10 -3.47
C ALA A 24 -6.33 -5.41 -3.66
N THR A 25 -5.57 -4.47 -4.25
CA THR A 25 -4.11 -4.58 -4.35
C THR A 25 -3.47 -4.59 -2.97
N LEU A 26 -3.89 -3.67 -2.09
CA LEU A 26 -3.37 -3.59 -0.72
C LEU A 26 -3.76 -4.80 0.13
N ASP A 27 -5.01 -5.26 0.03
CA ASP A 27 -5.48 -6.47 0.72
C ASP A 27 -4.72 -7.73 0.27
N SER A 28 -4.42 -7.83 -1.03
CA SER A 28 -3.62 -8.95 -1.57
C SER A 28 -2.20 -8.94 -1.01
N LEU A 29 -1.64 -7.74 -0.78
CA LEU A 29 -0.30 -7.56 -0.25
C LEU A 29 -0.22 -8.03 1.20
N GLU A 30 -1.19 -7.60 2.01
CA GLU A 30 -1.33 -8.01 3.41
C GLU A 30 -1.55 -9.54 3.50
N THR A 31 -2.40 -10.11 2.66
CA THR A 31 -2.63 -11.56 2.63
C THR A 31 -1.35 -12.34 2.34
N ARG A 32 -0.57 -11.92 1.33
CA ARG A 32 0.73 -12.55 1.02
C ARG A 32 1.73 -12.39 2.15
N TYR A 33 1.72 -11.24 2.83
CA TYR A 33 2.57 -11.02 3.98
C TYR A 33 2.24 -11.99 5.12
N GLN A 34 0.97 -12.14 5.48
CA GLN A 34 0.53 -13.08 6.51
C GLN A 34 0.84 -14.53 6.14
N GLN A 35 0.68 -14.90 4.86
CA GLN A 35 1.09 -16.23 4.36
C GLN A 35 2.61 -16.45 4.55
N CYS A 36 3.44 -15.47 4.16
CA CYS A 36 4.88 -15.54 4.35
C CYS A 36 5.24 -15.73 5.83
N LEU A 37 4.64 -14.96 6.74
CA LEU A 37 4.86 -15.11 8.18
C LEU A 37 4.48 -16.50 8.70
N SER A 38 3.45 -17.12 8.14
CA SER A 38 2.98 -18.44 8.57
C SER A 38 3.82 -19.61 8.06
N GLU A 39 4.49 -19.44 6.91
CA GLU A 39 5.23 -20.51 6.22
C GLU A 39 6.75 -20.39 6.38
N SER A 40 7.26 -19.19 6.68
CA SER A 40 8.69 -18.90 6.63
C SER A 40 9.41 -19.07 7.97
N HIS A 41 10.65 -19.56 7.91
CA HIS A 41 11.59 -19.52 9.03
C HIS A 41 12.31 -18.17 9.16
N THR A 42 12.09 -17.21 8.25
CA THR A 42 12.74 -15.91 8.20
C THR A 42 11.73 -14.75 8.26
N MET A 43 11.16 -14.53 9.44
CA MET A 43 10.14 -13.47 9.65
C MET A 43 10.64 -12.06 9.24
N TYR A 44 11.92 -11.76 9.50
CA TYR A 44 12.55 -10.51 9.04
C TYR A 44 12.53 -10.36 7.51
N GLY A 45 12.75 -11.45 6.76
CA GLY A 45 12.70 -11.44 5.30
C GLY A 45 11.30 -11.09 4.80
N CYS A 46 10.26 -11.70 5.37
CA CYS A 46 8.87 -11.38 5.06
C CYS A 46 8.55 -9.90 5.32
N ALA A 47 8.94 -9.37 6.48
CA ALA A 47 8.70 -7.97 6.82
C ALA A 47 9.43 -7.01 5.87
N LEU A 48 10.68 -7.31 5.50
CA LEU A 48 11.48 -6.49 4.58
C LEU A 48 10.88 -6.45 3.17
N ASP A 49 10.43 -7.60 2.66
CA ASP A 49 9.81 -7.66 1.35
C ASP A 49 8.44 -6.97 1.34
N TYR A 50 7.65 -7.13 2.40
CA TYR A 50 6.37 -6.42 2.55
C TYR A 50 6.58 -4.89 2.57
N TYR A 51 7.53 -4.41 3.36
CA TYR A 51 7.93 -3.00 3.40
C TYR A 51 8.28 -2.45 2.00
N LYS A 52 9.13 -3.15 1.24
CA LYS A 52 9.55 -2.72 -0.10
C LYS A 52 8.38 -2.67 -1.09
N GLN A 53 7.48 -3.66 -1.01
CA GLN A 53 6.32 -3.70 -1.88
C GLN A 53 5.33 -2.56 -1.56
N LEU A 54 5.15 -2.22 -0.28
CA LEU A 54 4.36 -1.05 0.14
C LEU A 54 4.98 0.27 -0.34
N ASP A 55 6.30 0.42 -0.23
CA ASP A 55 7.01 1.62 -0.71
C ASP A 55 6.86 1.80 -2.23
N SER A 56 6.99 0.69 -2.98
CA SER A 56 6.77 0.69 -4.42
C SER A 56 5.33 1.03 -4.78
N LEU A 57 4.35 0.47 -4.05
CA LEU A 57 2.93 0.76 -4.26
C LEU A 57 2.62 2.23 -3.97
N LEU A 58 3.13 2.79 -2.87
CA LEU A 58 3.00 4.20 -2.54
C LEU A 58 3.50 5.10 -3.67
N TYR A 59 4.69 4.80 -4.20
CA TYR A 59 5.26 5.55 -5.32
C TYR A 59 4.34 5.50 -6.55
N ILE A 60 3.90 4.30 -6.95
CA ILE A 60 3.04 4.11 -8.13
C ILE A 60 1.70 4.84 -7.96
N THR A 61 1.04 4.70 -6.82
CA THR A 61 -0.23 5.39 -6.51
C THR A 61 -0.07 6.91 -6.59
N LEU A 62 1.03 7.46 -6.07
CA LEU A 62 1.29 8.90 -6.17
C LEU A 62 1.52 9.36 -7.61
N GLN A 63 2.30 8.62 -8.41
CA GLN A 63 2.52 8.97 -9.82
C GLN A 63 1.20 8.95 -10.60
N HIS A 64 0.33 7.98 -10.32
CA HIS A 64 -0.99 7.90 -10.91
C HIS A 64 -1.87 9.09 -10.50
N LEU A 65 -2.00 9.39 -9.20
CA LEU A 65 -2.74 10.55 -8.72
C LEU A 65 -2.22 11.87 -9.32
N TYR A 66 -0.90 12.06 -9.40
CA TYR A 66 -0.30 13.26 -9.95
C TYR A 66 -0.59 13.50 -11.44
N SER A 67 -0.97 12.46 -12.17
CA SER A 67 -1.31 12.54 -13.59
C SER A 67 -2.81 12.61 -13.88
N HIS A 68 -3.69 12.34 -12.89
CA HIS A 68 -5.12 12.13 -13.13
C HIS A 68 -6.06 13.07 -12.35
N ILE A 69 -5.62 13.75 -11.29
CA ILE A 69 -6.48 14.68 -10.54
C ILE A 69 -6.37 16.12 -11.05
N ASP A 70 -7.39 16.94 -10.79
CA ASP A 70 -7.40 18.33 -11.25
C ASP A 70 -6.27 19.18 -10.61
N PRO A 71 -5.85 20.29 -11.26
CA PRO A 71 -4.70 21.07 -10.81
C PRO A 71 -4.79 21.62 -9.38
N SER A 72 -6.00 21.91 -8.89
CA SER A 72 -6.18 22.46 -7.53
C SER A 72 -5.99 21.38 -6.47
N ARG A 73 -6.60 20.20 -6.66
CA ARG A 73 -6.38 19.01 -5.82
C ARG A 73 -4.93 18.54 -5.89
N LEU A 74 -4.30 18.63 -7.07
CA LEU A 74 -2.89 18.28 -7.28
C LEU A 74 -1.95 19.10 -6.41
N GLN A 75 -2.13 20.42 -6.38
CA GLN A 75 -1.27 21.28 -5.58
C GLN A 75 -1.42 20.98 -4.09
N GLN A 76 -2.64 20.75 -3.62
CA GLN A 76 -2.89 20.35 -2.24
C GLN A 76 -2.24 19.00 -1.92
N LEU A 77 -2.41 17.98 -2.77
CA LEU A 77 -1.82 16.66 -2.57
C LEU A 77 -0.29 16.72 -2.47
N ARG A 78 0.37 17.56 -3.28
CA ARG A 78 1.83 17.75 -3.22
C ARG A 78 2.30 18.34 -1.89
N ILE A 79 1.57 19.32 -1.35
CA ILE A 79 1.87 19.92 -0.05
C ILE A 79 1.69 18.87 1.05
N GLU A 80 0.55 18.17 1.06
CA GLU A 80 0.26 17.13 2.03
C GLU A 80 1.29 15.99 1.98
N GLN A 81 1.69 15.58 0.78
CA GLN A 81 2.72 14.55 0.60
C GLN A 81 4.08 15.04 1.11
N GLY A 82 4.48 16.28 0.82
CA GLY A 82 5.72 16.86 1.35
C GLY A 82 5.75 16.86 2.88
N THR A 83 4.68 17.33 3.53
CA THR A 83 4.57 17.29 5.00
C THR A 83 4.54 15.85 5.54
N TRP A 84 3.94 14.90 4.82
CA TRP A 84 3.95 13.50 5.22
C TRP A 84 5.36 12.88 5.12
N GLU A 85 6.13 13.19 4.07
CA GLU A 85 7.51 12.71 3.92
C GLU A 85 8.42 13.19 5.05
N GLU A 86 8.30 14.45 5.48
CA GLU A 86 9.04 14.98 6.63
C GLU A 86 8.70 14.21 7.92
N LYS A 87 7.41 13.94 8.15
CA LYS A 87 6.96 13.14 9.30
C LYS A 87 7.45 11.69 9.22
N LYS A 88 7.46 11.10 8.02
CA LYS A 88 7.99 9.76 7.77
C LYS A 88 9.46 9.69 8.17
N TYR A 89 10.25 10.64 7.69
CA TYR A 89 11.68 10.71 7.97
C TYR A 89 11.96 10.77 9.47
N GLU A 90 11.29 11.69 10.19
CA GLU A 90 11.46 11.83 11.64
C GLU A 90 10.99 10.59 12.41
N TYR A 91 9.89 9.97 11.98
CA TYR A 91 9.40 8.73 12.58
C TYR A 91 10.39 7.57 12.36
N PHE A 92 10.90 7.40 11.14
CA PHE A 92 11.83 6.32 10.79
C PHE A 92 13.16 6.49 11.52
N LYS A 93 13.68 7.72 11.59
CA LYS A 93 14.87 8.04 12.36
C LYS A 93 14.72 7.65 13.84
N LYS A 94 13.57 7.96 14.47
CA LYS A 94 13.29 7.58 15.86
C LYS A 94 13.16 6.06 16.06
N ILE A 95 12.70 5.33 15.05
CA ILE A 95 12.71 3.87 15.08
C ILE A 95 14.16 3.36 15.05
N ASP A 96 14.96 3.84 14.11
CA ASP A 96 16.33 3.37 13.90
C ASP A 96 17.23 3.68 15.10
N GLU A 97 17.08 4.88 15.69
CA GLU A 97 17.76 5.25 16.93
C GLU A 97 17.37 4.34 18.12
N ARG A 98 16.13 3.84 18.17
CA ARG A 98 15.69 2.90 19.22
C ARG A 98 16.31 1.52 18.99
N VAL A 99 16.29 1.02 17.76
CA VAL A 99 16.92 -0.27 17.40
C VAL A 99 18.41 -0.26 17.75
N GLU A 100 19.13 0.79 17.35
CA GLU A 100 20.58 0.91 17.62
C GLU A 100 20.89 0.92 19.13
N LYS A 101 20.05 1.57 19.94
CA LYS A 101 20.19 1.56 21.41
C LYS A 101 19.89 0.19 22.02
N MET A 102 18.92 -0.55 21.48
CA MET A 102 18.53 -1.88 21.95
C MET A 102 19.51 -2.96 21.53
N HIS A 103 20.08 -2.85 20.32
CA HIS A 103 21.13 -3.73 19.81
C HIS A 103 22.39 -3.71 20.69
N LYS A 104 22.73 -2.54 21.26
CA LYS A 104 23.82 -2.41 22.25
C LYS A 104 23.52 -3.06 23.59
N ARG A 105 22.26 -3.41 23.87
CA ARG A 105 21.80 -3.96 25.15
C ARG A 105 21.42 -5.44 25.08
N THR A 106 21.08 -5.96 23.90
CA THR A 106 20.60 -7.33 23.71
C THR A 106 21.33 -7.98 22.52
N MET A 107 21.75 -9.25 22.65
CA MET A 107 22.45 -9.99 21.58
C MET A 107 21.53 -10.42 20.42
N GLN A 108 20.22 -10.13 20.49
CA GLN A 108 19.17 -10.64 19.58
C GLN A 108 18.66 -9.58 18.59
N GLY A 109 19.57 -8.88 17.90
CA GLY A 109 19.24 -7.77 17.00
C GLY A 109 18.31 -8.05 15.82
N LEU A 110 18.03 -9.32 15.49
CA LEU A 110 17.14 -9.68 14.38
C LEU A 110 15.66 -9.43 14.72
N ASP A 111 15.25 -9.60 15.98
CA ASP A 111 13.88 -9.33 16.40
C ASP A 111 13.59 -7.82 16.39
N ASP A 112 14.55 -7.01 16.85
CA ASP A 112 14.48 -5.55 16.77
C ASP A 112 14.42 -5.06 15.31
N ALA A 113 15.20 -5.69 14.42
CA ALA A 113 15.18 -5.37 13.00
C ALA A 113 13.82 -5.72 12.37
N MET A 114 13.26 -6.88 12.66
CA MET A 114 11.91 -7.26 12.20
C MET A 114 10.85 -6.27 12.69
N ILE A 115 10.78 -6.01 14.00
CA ILE A 115 9.77 -5.12 14.58
C ILE A 115 9.90 -3.70 14.00
N SER A 116 11.12 -3.20 13.82
CA SER A 116 11.34 -1.88 13.23
C SER A 116 10.89 -1.80 11.78
N THR A 117 11.19 -2.82 10.98
CA THR A 117 10.73 -2.93 9.59
C THR A 117 9.20 -3.00 9.52
N ASP A 118 8.54 -3.75 10.40
CA ASP A 118 7.08 -3.85 10.42
C ASP A 118 6.37 -2.55 10.80
N ASN A 119 6.94 -1.81 11.75
CA ASN A 119 6.44 -0.48 12.11
C ASN A 119 6.58 0.50 10.92
N LYS A 120 7.70 0.45 10.20
CA LYS A 120 7.89 1.25 8.99
C LYS A 120 6.91 0.86 7.89
N ALA A 121 6.70 -0.45 7.67
CA ALA A 121 5.72 -0.96 6.72
C ALA A 121 4.30 -0.46 7.06
N THR A 122 3.89 -0.56 8.31
CA THR A 122 2.58 -0.07 8.77
C THR A 122 2.39 1.42 8.46
N TYR A 123 3.42 2.25 8.71
CA TYR A 123 3.38 3.67 8.39
C TYR A 123 3.16 3.94 6.89
N LEU A 124 3.79 3.15 6.02
CA LEU A 124 3.57 3.25 4.56
C LEU A 124 2.17 2.77 4.18
N LYS A 125 1.70 1.66 4.76
CA LYS A 125 0.38 1.09 4.51
C LYS A 125 -0.74 2.10 4.76
N ASP A 126 -0.69 2.79 5.89
CA ASP A 126 -1.71 3.77 6.25
C ASP A 126 -1.79 4.90 5.20
N ARG A 127 -0.64 5.35 4.70
CA ARG A 127 -0.61 6.37 3.64
C ARG A 127 -1.14 5.82 2.31
N VAL A 128 -0.73 4.63 1.92
CA VAL A 128 -1.24 3.95 0.72
C VAL A 128 -2.76 3.86 0.79
N ALA A 129 -3.33 3.39 1.90
CA ALA A 129 -4.79 3.30 2.07
C ALA A 129 -5.49 4.65 1.86
N ILE A 130 -4.97 5.73 2.45
CA ILE A 130 -5.51 7.09 2.26
C ILE A 130 -5.48 7.50 0.78
N LEU A 131 -4.36 7.26 0.09
CA LEU A 131 -4.19 7.67 -1.31
C LEU A 131 -5.06 6.85 -2.26
N LEU A 132 -5.19 5.54 -2.04
CA LEU A 132 -6.05 4.66 -2.82
C LEU A 132 -7.53 5.07 -2.69
N HIS A 133 -7.96 5.57 -1.53
CA HIS A 133 -9.29 6.15 -1.37
C HIS A 133 -9.49 7.42 -2.20
N LEU A 134 -8.45 8.22 -2.43
CA LEU A 134 -8.53 9.41 -3.29
C LEU A 134 -8.63 9.06 -4.79
N GLU A 135 -8.16 7.88 -5.22
CA GLU A 135 -8.27 7.43 -6.61
C GLU A 135 -9.70 7.05 -7.02
N ILE A 136 -10.55 6.71 -6.04
CA ILE A 136 -11.93 6.27 -6.28
C ILE A 136 -12.87 7.47 -6.55
N PHE A 137 -12.42 8.72 -6.28
CA PHE A 137 -13.20 9.95 -6.42
C PHE A 137 -12.56 10.99 -7.37
#